data_AF-A0A7W6GLY6-F1
#
_entry.id   AF-A0A7W6GLY6-F1
#
_cell.length_a   1.000
_cell.length_b   1.000
_cell.length_c   1.000
_cell.angle_alpha   90.00
_cell.angle_beta   90.00
_cell.angle_gamma   90.00
#
_symmetry.space_group_name_H-M   'P 1'
#
loop_
_entity.id
_entity.type
_entity.pdbx_description
1 polymer ?
#
loop_
_entity_poly.entity_id
_entity_poly.type
_entity_poly.pdbx_seq_one_letter_code
_entity_poly.pdbx_strand_id
1 'polypeptide(L)'
;MIVGYEQSSAARGGIDSLLLAARKGDGWVSVGSVGTGFKTADAEYLRKTLDKLKTKKPVVPLKGKNYVFALPTLIAEIEFRGWTDDGNLRHASYKGLREVQDNAAVFDMDTLAGK
;
A
#
# COMPACT_ATOMS: atom_id res chain seq x y z
N MET A 1 4.08 -1.96 2.51
CA MET A 1 3.99 -0.60 3.08
C MET A 1 2.94 0.19 2.32
N ILE A 2 2.10 0.97 3.00
CA ILE A 2 1.19 1.90 2.33
C ILE A 2 1.94 3.20 2.02
N VAL A 3 1.89 3.65 0.77
CA VAL A 3 2.56 4.88 0.30
C VAL A 3 1.58 5.94 -0.23
N GLY A 4 0.28 5.65 -0.14
CA GLY A 4 -0.78 6.52 -0.60
C GLY A 4 -2.05 5.73 -0.89
N TYR A 5 -3.01 6.40 -1.50
CA TYR A 5 -4.25 5.80 -1.95
C TYR A 5 -4.78 6.48 -3.21
N GLU A 6 -5.61 5.77 -3.96
CA GLU A 6 -6.41 6.33 -5.04
C GLU A 6 -7.77 6.77 -4.49
N GLN A 7 -8.10 8.05 -4.68
CA GLN A 7 -9.35 8.62 -4.19
C GLN A 7 -10.51 8.28 -5.14
N SER A 8 -11.65 7.88 -4.57
CA SER A 8 -12.90 7.67 -5.31
C SER A 8 -14.07 8.32 -4.60
N SER A 9 -14.93 9.02 -5.35
CA SER A 9 -16.21 9.55 -4.86
C SER A 9 -17.31 8.50 -4.80
N ALA A 10 -17.16 7.39 -5.53
CA ALA A 10 -18.12 6.30 -5.59
C ALA A 10 -17.88 5.22 -4.51
N ALA A 11 -16.63 5.10 -4.03
CA ALA A 11 -16.26 4.11 -3.02
C ALA A 11 -16.75 4.50 -1.62
N ARG A 12 -17.34 3.55 -0.89
CA ARG A 12 -17.66 3.73 0.54
C ARG A 12 -16.35 3.88 1.32
N GLY A 13 -16.17 5.01 2.01
CA GLY A 13 -14.92 5.36 2.69
C GLY A 13 -13.94 6.19 1.85
N GLY A 14 -14.24 6.43 0.57
CA GLY A 14 -13.50 7.38 -0.27
C GLY A 14 -12.15 6.87 -0.82
N ILE A 15 -11.86 5.58 -0.65
CA ILE A 15 -10.66 4.91 -1.16
C ILE A 15 -11.09 3.91 -2.23
N ASP A 16 -10.53 4.04 -3.43
CA ASP A 16 -10.64 3.03 -4.48
C ASP A 16 -9.63 1.90 -4.24
N SER A 17 -8.37 2.29 -4.03
CA SER A 17 -7.27 1.36 -3.75
C SER A 17 -6.20 1.99 -2.87
N LEU A 18 -5.47 1.16 -2.12
CA LEU A 18 -4.22 1.56 -1.46
C LEU A 18 -3.04 1.35 -2.41
N LEU A 19 -2.13 2.32 -2.45
CA LEU A 19 -0.87 2.22 -3.19
C LEU A 19 0.18 1.54 -2.29
N LEU A 20 0.84 0.51 -2.81
CA LEU A 20 1.75 -0.32 -2.02
C LEU A 20 3.19 -0.22 -2.52
N ALA A 21 4.11 -0.30 -1.57
CA ALA A 21 5.55 -0.45 -1.81
C ALA A 21 6.17 -1.52 -0.91
N ALA A 22 7.25 -2.12 -1.40
CA ALA A 22 8.14 -3.02 -0.69
C ALA A 22 9.56 -2.42 -0.65
N ARG A 23 10.41 -2.92 0.25
CA ARG A 23 11.84 -2.56 0.26
C ARG A 23 12.58 -3.29 -0.86
N LYS A 24 13.57 -2.61 -1.42
CA LYS A 24 14.55 -3.19 -2.36
C LYS A 24 15.88 -2.50 -2.11
N GLY A 25 16.83 -3.18 -1.49
CA GLY A 25 18.01 -2.56 -0.88
C GLY A 25 17.64 -1.38 0.02
N ASP A 26 18.32 -0.25 -0.18
CA ASP A 26 18.07 1.00 0.56
C ASP A 26 16.85 1.79 0.05
N GLY A 27 16.16 1.28 -0.98
CA GLY A 27 15.09 1.95 -1.69
C GLY A 27 13.70 1.36 -1.48
N TRP A 28 12.74 1.99 -2.15
CA TRP A 28 11.35 1.54 -2.22
C TRP A 28 10.97 1.25 -3.67
N VAL A 29 10.25 0.16 -3.88
CA VAL A 29 9.65 -0.17 -5.18
C VAL A 29 8.16 -0.35 -5.02
N SER A 30 7.38 0.12 -5.99
CA SER A 30 5.95 -0.16 -5.99
C SER A 30 5.72 -1.64 -6.25
N VAL A 31 4.70 -2.19 -5.59
CA VAL A 31 4.25 -3.58 -5.77
C VAL A 31 2.78 -3.63 -6.19
N GLY A 32 2.30 -2.54 -6.80
CA GLY A 32 0.94 -2.36 -7.27
C GLY A 32 0.04 -1.70 -6.24
N SER A 33 -1.27 -1.93 -6.40
CA SER A 33 -2.31 -1.42 -5.53
C SER A 33 -3.26 -2.53 -5.08
N VAL A 34 -4.01 -2.27 -4.01
CA VAL A 34 -5.02 -3.19 -3.49
C VAL A 34 -6.35 -2.47 -3.28
N GLY A 35 -7.39 -2.94 -3.96
CA GLY A 35 -8.75 -2.38 -3.91
C GLY A 35 -9.78 -3.26 -3.18
N THR A 36 -9.38 -4.42 -2.66
CA THR A 36 -10.29 -5.40 -2.05
C THR A 36 -9.92 -5.71 -0.60
N GLY A 37 -10.86 -6.26 0.17
CA GLY A 37 -10.64 -6.68 1.55
C GLY A 37 -10.91 -5.60 2.61
N PHE A 38 -11.26 -4.38 2.18
CA PHE A 38 -11.63 -3.30 3.10
C PHE A 38 -12.98 -3.53 3.75
N LYS A 39 -13.05 -3.33 5.07
CA LYS A 39 -14.29 -2.95 5.74
C LYS A 39 -14.49 -1.45 5.58
N THR A 40 -15.74 -0.98 5.54
CA THR A 40 -16.05 0.46 5.41
C THR A 40 -15.36 1.30 6.48
N ALA A 41 -15.39 0.85 7.74
CA ALA A 41 -14.72 1.53 8.85
C ALA A 41 -13.20 1.63 8.64
N ASP A 42 -12.57 0.57 8.11
CA ASP A 42 -11.13 0.55 7.83
C ASP A 42 -10.80 1.55 6.72
N ALA A 43 -11.58 1.59 5.65
CA ALA A 43 -11.37 2.54 4.55
C ALA A 43 -11.48 4.00 5.03
N GLU A 44 -12.47 4.32 5.85
CA GLU A 44 -12.62 5.66 6.44
C GLU A 44 -11.46 6.03 7.37
N TYR A 45 -11.04 5.08 8.22
CA TYR A 45 -9.89 5.27 9.12
C TYR A 45 -8.60 5.49 8.32
N LEU A 46 -8.32 4.63 7.35
CA LEU A 46 -7.16 4.71 6.46
C LEU A 46 -7.13 6.05 5.75
N ARG A 47 -8.26 6.49 5.18
CA ARG A 47 -8.35 7.77 4.48
C ARG A 47 -8.01 8.93 5.40
N LYS A 48 -8.65 9.01 6.58
CA LYS A 48 -8.40 10.07 7.57
C LYS A 48 -6.93 10.08 8.02
N THR A 49 -6.33 8.92 8.22
CA THR A 49 -4.94 8.80 8.66
C THR A 49 -3.96 9.18 7.56
N LEU A 50 -4.13 8.65 6.35
CA LEU A 50 -3.30 8.96 5.18
C LEU A 50 -3.43 10.43 4.76
N ASP A 51 -4.60 11.04 4.94
CA ASP A 51 -4.81 12.46 4.68
C ASP A 51 -3.93 13.36 5.57
N LYS A 52 -3.66 12.95 6.81
CA LYS A 52 -2.75 13.65 7.73
C LYS A 52 -1.28 13.45 7.37
N LEU A 53 -0.98 12.40 6.61
CA LEU A 53 0.37 12.01 6.21
C LEU A 53 0.70 12.43 4.78
N LYS A 54 -0.13 13.27 4.15
CA LYS A 54 0.06 13.68 2.75
C LYS A 54 1.46 14.24 2.51
N THR A 55 2.05 13.82 1.42
CA THR A 55 3.37 14.30 0.98
C THR A 55 3.35 14.69 -0.48
N LYS A 56 4.09 15.75 -0.81
CA LYS A 56 4.41 16.11 -2.21
C LYS A 56 5.63 15.37 -2.75
N LYS A 57 6.35 14.65 -1.88
CA LYS A 57 7.57 13.89 -2.18
C LYS A 57 7.30 12.41 -1.90
N PRO A 58 6.63 11.68 -2.82
CA PRO A 58 6.39 10.26 -2.63
C PRO A 58 7.69 9.47 -2.68
N VAL A 59 7.76 8.37 -1.94
CA VAL A 59 8.92 7.47 -1.94
C VAL A 59 9.02 6.60 -3.20
N VAL A 60 7.92 6.50 -3.95
CA VAL A 60 7.85 5.81 -5.25
C VAL A 60 7.25 6.75 -6.30
N PRO A 61 7.85 6.89 -7.50
CA PRO A 61 7.40 7.85 -8.52
C PRO A 61 6.23 7.28 -9.34
N LEU A 62 5.10 7.03 -8.69
CA LEU A 62 3.90 6.51 -9.34
C LEU A 62 3.15 7.62 -10.12
N LYS A 63 2.50 7.24 -11.22
CA LYS A 63 1.59 8.10 -11.99
C LYS A 63 0.21 7.47 -12.02
N GLY A 64 -0.82 8.26 -11.74
CA GLY A 64 -2.21 7.83 -11.77
C GLY A 64 -3.15 9.00 -11.54
N LYS A 65 -4.43 8.81 -11.88
CA LYS A 65 -5.46 9.82 -11.59
C LYS A 65 -5.85 9.72 -10.12
N ASN A 66 -6.14 10.85 -9.49
CA ASN A 66 -6.65 10.90 -8.11
C ASN A 66 -5.75 10.25 -7.06
N TYR A 67 -4.45 10.10 -7.32
CA TYR A 67 -3.51 9.59 -6.34
C TYR A 67 -3.22 10.63 -5.27
N VAL A 68 -3.34 10.19 -4.02
CA VAL A 68 -2.98 10.95 -2.83
C VAL A 68 -1.81 10.23 -2.17
N PHE A 69 -0.62 10.80 -2.30
CA PHE A 69 0.59 10.24 -1.72
C PHE A 69 0.71 10.54 -0.23
N ALA A 70 1.20 9.57 0.53
CA ALA A 70 1.42 9.67 1.96
C ALA A 70 2.81 9.20 2.36
N LEU A 71 3.29 9.65 3.52
CA LEU A 71 4.52 9.14 4.12
C LEU A 71 4.38 7.63 4.43
N PRO A 72 5.44 6.82 4.21
CA PRO A 72 5.41 5.37 4.40
C PRO A 72 5.51 4.98 5.87
N THR A 73 4.46 5.26 6.66
CA THR A 73 4.42 4.98 8.10
C THR A 73 3.46 3.86 8.48
N LEU A 74 2.56 3.45 7.57
CA LEU A 74 1.54 2.44 7.84
C LEU A 74 1.88 1.12 7.15
N ILE A 75 2.03 0.07 7.95
CA ILE A 75 2.25 -1.29 7.47
C ILE A 75 0.90 -1.99 7.37
N ALA A 76 0.58 -2.47 6.16
CA ALA A 76 -0.61 -3.27 5.90
C ALA A 76 -0.22 -4.73 5.73
N GLU A 77 -1.09 -5.61 6.23
CA GLU A 77 -1.08 -7.02 5.89
C GLU A 77 -1.85 -7.24 4.59
N ILE A 78 -1.19 -7.88 3.63
CA ILE A 78 -1.73 -8.14 2.30
C ILE A 78 -1.63 -9.63 2.04
N GLU A 79 -2.76 -10.25 1.75
CA GLU A 79 -2.81 -11.59 1.18
C GLU A 79 -2.78 -11.49 -0.33
N PHE A 80 -2.01 -12.34 -1.00
CA PHE A 80 -1.87 -12.35 -2.46
C PHE A 80 -1.52 -13.76 -2.94
N ARG A 81 -1.76 -14.04 -4.22
CA ARG A 81 -1.55 -15.39 -4.80
C ARG A 81 -0.19 -15.60 -5.45
N GLY A 82 0.63 -14.56 -5.51
CA GLY A 82 1.97 -14.60 -6.08
C GLY A 82 2.40 -13.24 -6.62
N TRP A 83 3.63 -13.21 -7.14
CA TRP A 83 4.20 -12.05 -7.80
C TRP A 83 3.98 -12.13 -9.31
N THR A 84 3.77 -11.00 -9.97
CA THR A 84 3.86 -10.89 -11.43
C THR A 84 5.32 -10.78 -11.85
N ASP A 85 5.60 -11.02 -13.14
CA ASP A 85 6.95 -10.84 -13.71
C ASP A 85 7.45 -9.39 -13.54
N ASP A 86 6.54 -8.42 -13.57
CA ASP A 86 6.82 -7.00 -13.33
C ASP A 86 6.97 -6.62 -11.83
N GLY A 87 6.94 -7.59 -10.91
CA GLY A 87 7.14 -7.37 -9.48
C GLY A 87 5.93 -6.82 -8.71
N ASN A 88 4.71 -7.03 -9.21
CA ASN A 88 3.47 -6.62 -8.53
C ASN A 88 2.77 -7.78 -7.84
N LEU A 89 1.94 -7.48 -6.84
CA LEU A 89 1.13 -8.49 -6.16
C LEU A 89 -0.06 -8.93 -7.02
N ARG A 90 -0.20 -10.25 -7.25
CA ARG A 90 -1.31 -10.83 -8.01
C ARG A 90 -2.47 -11.20 -7.09
N HIS A 91 -3.67 -10.72 -7.45
CA HIS A 91 -4.91 -10.96 -6.69
C HIS A 91 -4.79 -10.55 -5.21
N ALA A 92 -4.25 -9.35 -4.97
CA ALA A 92 -4.03 -8.83 -3.63
C ALA A 92 -5.35 -8.48 -2.90
N SER A 93 -5.38 -8.72 -1.60
CA SER A 93 -6.48 -8.35 -0.71
C SER A 93 -5.93 -7.83 0.62
N TYR A 94 -6.47 -6.70 1.08
CA TYR A 94 -6.12 -6.10 2.36
C TYR A 94 -6.71 -6.92 3.51
N LYS A 95 -5.89 -7.19 4.54
CA LYS A 95 -6.33 -7.94 5.74
C LYS A 95 -6.35 -7.11 7.01
N GLY A 96 -5.67 -5.97 7.04
CA GLY A 96 -5.59 -5.12 8.21
C GLY A 96 -4.33 -4.27 8.25
N LEU A 97 -4.29 -3.32 9.17
CA LEU A 97 -3.05 -2.65 9.57
C LEU A 97 -2.35 -3.54 10.59
N ARG A 98 -1.02 -3.62 10.48
CA ARG A 98 -0.18 -4.20 11.52
C ARG A 98 0.08 -3.13 12.58
N GLU A 99 0.03 -3.52 13.85
CA GLU A 99 0.34 -2.58 14.92
C GLU A 99 1.85 -2.31 14.95
N VAL A 100 2.23 -1.10 15.36
CA VAL A 100 3.65 -0.73 15.51
C VAL A 100 4.39 -1.66 16.49
N GLN A 101 3.64 -2.27 17.42
CA GLN A 101 4.16 -3.20 18.43
C GLN A 101 4.41 -4.61 17.88
N ASP A 102 3.96 -4.94 16.67
CA ASP A 102 4.05 -6.28 16.09
C ASP A 102 5.45 -6.63 15.54
N ASN A 103 6.47 -5.79 15.70
CA ASN A 103 7.77 -5.92 15.01
C ASN A 103 7.57 -6.20 13.50
N ALA A 104 6.56 -5.57 12.88
CA ALA A 104 6.14 -5.90 11.53
C ALA A 104 7.25 -5.56 10.54
N ALA A 105 7.85 -6.59 9.94
CA ALA A 105 8.83 -6.42 8.88
C ALA A 105 8.12 -6.01 7.58
N VAL A 106 8.67 -5.00 6.90
CA VAL A 106 8.29 -4.70 5.52
C VAL A 106 8.95 -5.75 4.63
N PHE A 107 8.19 -6.33 3.69
CA PHE A 107 8.72 -7.29 2.74
C PHE A 107 9.91 -6.71 1.95
N ASP A 108 10.97 -7.52 1.83
CA ASP A 108 12.20 -7.19 1.11
C ASP A 108 12.25 -7.98 -0.21
N MET A 109 12.23 -7.25 -1.33
CA MET A 109 12.21 -7.80 -2.68
C MET A 109 13.50 -8.55 -3.03
N ASP A 110 14.63 -8.25 -2.38
CA ASP A 110 15.89 -8.92 -2.68
C ASP A 110 15.88 -10.40 -2.26
N THR A 111 14.96 -10.78 -1.35
CA THR A 111 14.75 -12.18 -0.94
C THR A 111 14.16 -13.06 -2.05
N LEU A 112 13.58 -12.47 -3.10
CA LEU A 112 13.04 -13.20 -4.26
C LEU A 112 14.06 -13.41 -5.37
N ALA A 113 15.10 -12.57 -5.45
CA ALA A 113 16.09 -12.61 -6.53
C ALA A 113 17.17 -13.69 -6.37
N GLY A 114 17.14 -14.44 -5.27
CA GLY A 114 18.13 -15.47 -4.91
C GLY A 114 17.71 -16.92 -5.16
N LYS A 115 16.69 -17.19 -5.97
CA LYS A 115 16.30 -18.54 -6.37
C LYS A 115 16.33 -18.73 -7.88
#